data_AF-A0A7J9CE85-F1
#
_entry.id   AF-A0A7J9CE85-F1
#
_cell.length_a   1.000
_cell.length_b   1.000
_cell.length_c   1.000
_cell.angle_alpha   90.00
_cell.angle_beta   90.00
_cell.angle_gamma   90.00
#
_symmetry.space_group_name_H-M   'P 1'
#
loop_
_entity.id
_entity.type
_entity.pdbx_description
1 polymer ?
#
loop_
_entity_poly.entity_id
_entity_poly.type
_entity_poly.pdbx_seq_one_letter_code
_entity_poly.pdbx_strand_id
1 'polypeptide(L)'
;CSQLVEILGAATSKVEEKGSDALIKFHLSKLRVLRLNKLPNLKSICSKSGVMVCDSLQVIKVFGDCDKLKRIPPFVPLVGNGQPFAYAPPSLTITSDTEWWVSLEWDDHPNFKNVLQPLWKLLRYQPF
;
A
#
# COMPACT_ATOMS: atom_id res chain seq x y z
N CYS A 1 -13.59 3.70 -12.05
CA CYS A 1 -13.38 4.58 -10.88
C CYS A 1 -12.39 5.70 -11.21
N SER A 2 -12.74 6.61 -12.11
CA SER A 2 -11.83 7.71 -12.50
C SER A 2 -11.77 8.83 -11.47
N GLN A 3 -12.69 8.92 -10.50
CA GLN A 3 -12.67 9.98 -9.48
C GLN A 3 -11.97 9.56 -8.18
N LEU A 4 -11.57 8.28 -8.05
CA LEU A 4 -10.96 7.77 -6.83
C LEU A 4 -9.51 8.27 -6.72
N VAL A 5 -9.22 9.05 -5.69
CA VAL A 5 -7.88 9.62 -5.42
C VAL A 5 -7.14 8.86 -4.32
N GLU A 6 -7.86 8.37 -3.32
CA GLU A 6 -7.35 7.51 -2.23
C GLU A 6 -8.31 6.34 -1.99
N ILE A 7 -7.79 5.16 -1.62
CA ILE A 7 -8.65 4.00 -1.28
C ILE A 7 -9.14 4.12 0.16
N LEU A 8 -8.21 4.35 1.08
CA LEU A 8 -8.46 4.53 2.50
C LEU A 8 -8.19 5.99 2.87
N GLY A 9 -9.15 6.85 2.51
CA GLY A 9 -9.16 8.24 2.95
C GLY A 9 -9.63 8.33 4.40
N ALA A 10 -8.99 9.19 5.19
CA ALA A 10 -9.54 9.56 6.48
C ALA A 10 -10.88 10.26 6.24
N ALA A 11 -11.99 9.68 6.66
CA ALA A 11 -13.24 10.43 6.74
C ALA A 11 -12.98 11.58 7.72
N THR A 12 -13.19 12.81 7.29
CA THR A 12 -13.24 14.00 8.16
C THR A 12 -14.49 13.95 9.04
N SER A 13 -14.69 12.85 9.76
CA SER A 13 -15.68 12.78 10.82
C SER A 13 -15.07 13.42 12.05
N LYS A 14 -15.67 14.53 12.48
CA LYS A 14 -15.41 15.20 13.76
C LYS A 14 -15.46 14.19 14.90
N VAL A 15 -14.32 13.62 15.26
CA VAL A 15 -14.07 13.17 16.62
C VAL A 15 -12.72 13.77 16.98
N GLU A 16 -12.80 14.84 17.78
CA GLU A 16 -11.66 15.38 18.48
C GLU A 16 -11.12 14.29 19.40
N GLU A 17 -9.89 13.83 19.14
CA GLU A 17 -8.98 13.54 20.23
C GLU A 17 -7.64 14.22 19.94
N LYS A 18 -7.50 15.36 20.61
CA LYS A 18 -6.28 15.97 21.12
C LYS A 18 -4.95 15.46 20.54
N GLY A 19 -4.31 16.33 19.76
CA GLY A 19 -2.87 16.60 19.77
C GLY A 19 -1.94 15.38 19.76
N SER A 20 -1.59 14.93 18.56
CA SER A 20 -0.27 14.34 18.21
C SER A 20 -0.35 13.89 16.75
N ASP A 21 0.77 13.56 16.12
CA ASP A 21 0.88 12.86 14.83
C ASP A 21 0.20 11.47 14.85
N ALA A 22 -1.09 11.42 15.12
CA ALA A 22 -1.84 10.19 15.33
C ALA A 22 -2.03 9.48 13.98
N LEU A 23 -1.24 8.43 13.78
CA LEU A 23 -1.37 7.54 12.64
C LEU A 23 -2.74 6.84 12.68
N ILE A 24 -3.54 7.01 11.63
CA ILE A 24 -4.84 6.35 11.47
C ILE A 24 -4.58 4.90 11.05
N LYS A 25 -4.96 3.94 11.89
CA LYS A 25 -4.75 2.52 11.62
C LYS A 25 -5.98 1.90 10.96
N PHE A 26 -5.84 1.44 9.72
CA PHE A 26 -6.85 0.66 9.02
C PHE A 26 -6.61 -0.82 9.26
N HIS A 27 -7.50 -1.45 10.04
CA HIS A 27 -7.44 -2.87 10.34
C HIS A 27 -8.13 -3.69 9.24
N LEU A 28 -7.33 -4.26 8.34
CA LEU A 28 -7.79 -5.12 7.25
C LEU A 28 -7.15 -6.51 7.38
N SER A 29 -7.23 -7.07 8.59
CA SER A 29 -6.58 -8.32 8.99
C SER A 29 -7.00 -9.53 8.15
N LYS A 30 -8.18 -9.51 7.53
CA LYS A 30 -8.69 -10.58 6.65
C LYS A 30 -8.42 -10.34 5.17
N LEU A 31 -7.87 -9.18 4.79
CA LEU A 31 -7.60 -8.87 3.38
C LEU A 31 -6.45 -9.74 2.88
N ARG A 32 -6.73 -10.58 1.88
CA ARG A 32 -5.73 -11.47 1.26
C ARG A 32 -5.21 -10.96 -0.08
N VAL A 33 -6.06 -10.27 -0.84
CA VAL A 33 -5.75 -9.87 -2.21
C VAL A 33 -6.22 -8.43 -2.43
N LEU A 34 -5.30 -7.55 -2.84
CA LEU A 34 -5.59 -6.19 -3.28
C LEU A 34 -5.32 -6.09 -4.79
N ARG A 35 -6.37 -5.79 -5.58
CA ARG A 35 -6.27 -5.61 -7.04
C ARG A 35 -6.65 -4.18 -7.42
N LEU A 36 -5.74 -3.48 -8.07
CA LEU A 36 -5.94 -2.13 -8.58
C LEU A 36 -5.92 -2.18 -10.10
N ASN A 37 -7.02 -1.77 -10.73
CA ASN A 37 -7.24 -1.85 -12.17
C ASN A 37 -7.93 -0.61 -12.71
N LYS A 38 -7.34 0.04 -13.72
CA LYS A 38 -7.87 1.23 -14.41
C LYS A 38 -8.26 2.34 -13.44
N LEU A 39 -7.29 2.77 -12.64
CA LEU A 39 -7.44 3.82 -11.63
C LEU A 39 -6.55 5.04 -11.97
N PRO A 40 -6.88 5.79 -13.04
CA PRO A 40 -5.98 6.80 -13.61
C PRO A 40 -5.78 8.04 -12.74
N ASN A 41 -6.55 8.19 -11.66
CA ASN A 41 -6.46 9.32 -10.73
C ASN A 41 -6.12 8.90 -9.30
N LEU A 42 -5.92 7.60 -9.04
CA LEU A 42 -5.53 7.11 -7.72
C LEU A 42 -4.11 7.55 -7.44
N LYS A 43 -3.88 8.23 -6.33
CA LYS A 43 -2.57 8.74 -5.91
C LYS A 43 -1.94 7.92 -4.81
N SER A 44 -2.76 7.41 -3.90
CA SER A 44 -2.32 6.67 -2.73
C SER A 44 -3.32 5.57 -2.36
N ILE A 45 -2.83 4.47 -1.79
CA ILE A 45 -3.70 3.46 -1.17
C ILE A 45 -4.20 3.94 0.20
N CYS A 46 -3.37 4.66 0.96
CA CYS A 46 -3.72 5.26 2.24
C CYS A 46 -3.27 6.72 2.28
N SER A 47 -3.97 7.53 3.07
CA SER A 47 -3.55 8.90 3.38
C SER A 47 -2.16 8.93 4.02
N LYS A 48 -1.50 10.10 4.05
CA LYS A 48 -0.13 10.23 4.58
C LYS A 48 0.02 9.79 6.04
N SER A 49 -1.03 9.95 6.83
CA SER A 49 -1.11 9.49 8.22
C SER A 49 -1.74 8.10 8.35
N GLY A 50 -2.12 7.45 7.25
CA GLY A 50 -2.78 6.15 7.24
C GLY A 50 -1.78 4.99 7.24
N VAL A 51 -1.90 4.10 8.22
CA VAL A 51 -1.18 2.83 8.30
C VAL A 51 -2.15 1.68 8.06
N MET A 52 -1.78 0.75 7.19
CA MET A 52 -2.61 -0.41 6.85
C MET A 52 -2.08 -1.65 7.57
N VAL A 53 -2.89 -2.22 8.46
CA VAL A 53 -2.56 -3.43 9.20
C VAL A 53 -3.25 -4.62 8.51
N CYS A 54 -2.47 -5.42 7.77
CA CYS A 54 -2.97 -6.55 6.98
C CYS A 54 -2.14 -7.82 7.17
N ASP A 55 -2.37 -8.52 8.28
CA ASP A 55 -1.60 -9.74 8.59
C ASP A 55 -1.85 -10.89 7.59
N SER A 56 -3.01 -10.90 6.90
CA SER A 56 -3.35 -11.93 5.91
C SER A 56 -3.03 -11.56 4.46
N LEU A 57 -2.42 -10.39 4.19
CA LEU A 57 -2.21 -9.93 2.81
C LEU A 57 -1.16 -10.80 2.11
N GLN A 58 -1.58 -11.39 0.99
CA GLN A 58 -0.75 -12.30 0.20
C GLN A 58 -0.46 -11.75 -1.19
N VAL A 59 -1.36 -10.96 -1.77
CA VAL A 59 -1.19 -10.49 -3.15
C VAL A 59 -1.57 -9.02 -3.28
N ILE A 60 -0.69 -8.24 -3.88
CA ILE A 60 -1.00 -6.92 -4.42
C ILE A 60 -0.79 -7.00 -5.94
N LYS A 61 -1.80 -6.59 -6.70
CA LYS A 61 -1.73 -6.58 -8.16
C LYS A 61 -2.17 -5.22 -8.67
N VAL A 62 -1.27 -4.50 -9.33
CA VAL A 62 -1.50 -3.19 -9.94
C VAL A 62 -1.35 -3.32 -11.44
N PHE A 63 -2.36 -2.95 -12.21
CA PHE A 63 -2.34 -3.10 -13.66
C PHE A 63 -3.35 -2.18 -14.32
N GLY A 64 -3.09 -1.76 -15.56
CA GLY A 64 -4.01 -0.94 -16.34
C GLY A 64 -4.17 0.46 -15.76
N ASP A 65 -3.62 1.47 -16.44
CA ASP A 65 -3.78 2.90 -16.18
C ASP A 65 -3.82 3.27 -14.67
N CYS A 66 -2.78 2.88 -13.93
CA CYS A 66 -2.62 3.19 -12.49
C CYS A 66 -1.41 4.10 -12.23
N ASP A 67 -0.95 4.82 -13.25
CA ASP A 67 0.36 5.47 -13.30
C ASP A 67 0.50 6.62 -12.29
N LYS A 68 -0.63 7.15 -11.79
CA LYS A 68 -0.64 8.18 -10.75
C LYS A 68 -0.51 7.63 -9.33
N LEU A 69 -0.64 6.32 -9.14
CA LEU A 69 -0.48 5.69 -7.84
C LEU A 69 1.01 5.64 -7.52
N LYS A 70 1.46 6.56 -6.68
CA LYS A 70 2.88 6.65 -6.34
C LYS A 70 3.20 6.18 -4.93
N ARG A 71 2.19 6.01 -4.08
CA ARG A 71 2.39 5.67 -2.67
C ARG A 71 1.63 4.43 -2.24
N ILE A 72 2.35 3.51 -1.63
CA ILE A 72 1.82 2.32 -0.95
C ILE A 72 2.03 2.46 0.57
N PRO A 73 1.06 2.07 1.42
CA PRO A 73 1.21 2.14 2.86
C PRO A 73 2.28 1.15 3.33
N PRO A 74 2.90 1.41 4.49
CA PRO A 74 3.67 0.40 5.18
C PRO A 74 2.74 -0.74 5.62
N PHE A 75 3.01 -1.96 5.15
CA PHE A 75 2.34 -3.17 5.61
C PHE A 75 3.00 -3.60 6.91
N VAL A 76 2.41 -3.24 8.04
CA VAL A 76 2.96 -3.56 9.37
C VAL A 76 2.21 -4.77 9.93
N PRO A 77 2.87 -5.88 10.29
CA PRO A 77 2.25 -6.95 11.06
C PRO A 77 2.05 -6.47 12.50
N LEU A 78 1.00 -6.93 13.18
CA LEU A 78 0.71 -6.58 14.58
C LEU A 78 1.79 -6.97 15.62
N VAL A 79 2.94 -7.51 15.21
CA VAL A 79 3.92 -8.11 16.10
C VAL A 79 4.76 -7.02 16.79
N GLY A 80 4.39 -6.71 18.03
CA GLY A 80 4.97 -5.69 18.90
C GLY A 80 6.39 -5.97 19.38
N ASN A 81 7.35 -6.03 18.46
CA ASN A 81 8.76 -6.24 18.78
C ASN A 81 9.64 -4.98 18.63
N GLY A 82 9.04 -3.80 18.44
CA GLY A 82 9.76 -2.52 18.46
C GLY A 82 10.76 -2.31 17.32
N GLN A 83 10.81 -3.19 16.31
CA GLN A 83 11.62 -2.98 15.12
C GLN A 83 10.86 -2.11 14.11
N PRO A 84 11.46 -1.02 13.59
CA PRO A 84 10.65 0.14 13.22
C PRO A 84 9.67 -0.12 12.07
N PHE A 85 10.07 -0.59 10.90
CA PHE A 85 9.19 -0.43 9.72
C PHE A 85 9.44 -1.41 8.55
N ALA A 86 9.99 -2.60 8.79
CA ALA A 86 10.55 -3.43 7.71
C ALA A 86 10.04 -4.88 7.67
N TYR A 87 8.75 -5.12 7.97
CA TYR A 87 8.22 -6.49 7.93
C TYR A 87 7.04 -6.60 6.96
N ALA A 88 7.32 -6.92 5.71
CA ALA A 88 6.27 -7.41 4.81
C ALA A 88 5.97 -8.88 5.16
N PRO A 89 4.70 -9.33 5.08
CA PRO A 89 4.38 -10.74 5.23
C PRO A 89 5.22 -11.58 4.25
N PRO A 90 5.89 -12.66 4.68
CA PRO A 90 6.76 -13.45 3.81
C PRO A 90 6.02 -14.08 2.62
N SER A 91 4.70 -14.24 2.71
CA SER A 91 3.84 -14.70 1.62
C SER A 91 3.37 -13.59 0.67
N LEU A 92 3.70 -12.32 0.93
CA LEU A 92 3.27 -11.21 0.10
C LEU A 92 3.97 -11.26 -1.26
N THR A 93 3.18 -11.19 -2.32
CA THR A 93 3.66 -11.00 -3.70
C THR A 93 3.07 -9.72 -4.26
N ILE A 94 3.92 -8.84 -4.77
CA ILE A 94 3.52 -7.62 -5.47
C ILE A 94 3.69 -7.87 -6.97
N THR A 95 2.67 -7.56 -7.76
CA THR A 95 2.71 -7.70 -9.22
C THR A 95 2.29 -6.40 -9.89
N SER A 96 3.12 -5.89 -10.79
CA SER A 96 2.86 -4.67 -11.56
C SER A 96 3.68 -4.62 -12.83
N ASP A 97 3.40 -3.66 -13.71
CA ASP A 97 4.38 -3.25 -14.72
C ASP A 97 5.63 -2.60 -14.07
N THR A 98 6.70 -2.48 -14.87
CA THR A 98 7.96 -1.89 -14.44
C THR A 98 7.85 -0.38 -14.24
N GLU A 99 7.06 0.30 -15.08
CA GLU A 99 6.94 1.76 -15.07
C GLU A 99 6.36 2.25 -13.74
N TRP A 100 5.29 1.61 -13.28
CA TRP A 100 4.70 1.86 -11.97
C TRP A 100 5.67 1.55 -10.83
N TRP A 101 6.38 0.41 -10.87
CA TRP A 101 7.31 0.04 -9.80
C TRP A 101 8.45 1.06 -9.64
N VAL A 102 8.94 1.61 -10.75
CA VAL A 102 10.00 2.64 -10.77
C VAL A 102 9.46 4.01 -10.37
N SER A 103 8.18 4.30 -10.65
CA SER A 103 7.55 5.60 -10.33
C SER A 103 7.11 5.75 -8.86
N LEU A 104 7.16 4.66 -8.08
CA LEU A 104 6.83 4.68 -6.65
C LEU A 104 7.71 5.68 -5.87
N GLU A 105 7.03 6.58 -5.17
CA GLU A 105 7.60 7.47 -4.17
C GLU A 105 7.65 6.71 -2.84
N TRP A 106 8.81 6.11 -2.56
CA TRP A 106 9.06 5.34 -1.34
C TRP A 106 9.02 6.25 -0.11
N ASP A 107 8.48 5.75 1.00
CA ASP A 107 8.49 6.47 2.28
C ASP A 107 9.93 6.72 2.76
N ASP A 108 10.14 7.71 3.63
CA ASP A 108 11.47 8.23 4.02
C ASP A 108 12.34 7.19 4.77
N HIS A 109 11.80 6.00 5.06
CA HIS A 109 12.53 4.93 5.72
C HIS A 109 13.42 4.17 4.72
N PRO A 110 14.76 4.18 4.91
CA PRO A 110 15.73 3.68 3.91
C PRO A 110 15.57 2.19 3.56
N ASN A 111 14.94 1.41 4.45
CA ASN A 111 14.73 -0.03 4.24
C ASN A 111 13.42 -0.40 3.52
N PHE A 112 12.50 0.54 3.29
CA PHE A 112 11.15 0.20 2.81
C PHE A 112 11.18 -0.46 1.42
N LYS A 113 11.90 0.15 0.47
CA LYS A 113 12.09 -0.41 -0.87
C LYS A 113 12.80 -1.77 -0.83
N ASN A 114 13.84 -1.90 -0.02
CA ASN A 114 14.67 -3.11 0.06
C ASN A 114 13.88 -4.33 0.56
N VAL A 115 12.90 -4.11 1.44
CA VAL A 115 12.01 -5.17 1.95
C VAL A 115 11.01 -5.64 0.89
N LEU A 116 10.49 -4.71 0.08
CA LEU A 116 9.46 -5.02 -0.91
C LEU A 116 10.04 -5.49 -2.25
N GLN A 117 11.26 -5.09 -2.59
CA GLN A 117 11.95 -5.49 -3.82
C GLN A 117 12.00 -7.00 -4.05
N PRO A 118 12.38 -7.86 -3.09
CA PRO A 118 12.37 -9.31 -3.32
C PRO A 118 10.95 -9.91 -3.48
N LEU A 119 9.91 -9.17 -3.07
CA LEU A 119 8.52 -9.59 -3.13
C LEU A 119 7.82 -9.16 -4.43
N TRP A 120 8.46 -8.27 -5.19
CA TRP A 120 7.93 -7.76 -6.46
C TRP A 120 8.23 -8.69 -7.62
N LYS A 121 7.24 -8.83 -8.51
CA LYS A 121 7.31 -9.59 -9.75
C LYS A 121 6.70 -8.77 -10.88
N LEU A 122 7.37 -8.75 -12.03
CA LEU A 122 6.82 -8.15 -13.23
C LEU A 122 5.52 -8.86 -13.62
N LEU A 123 4.44 -8.10 -13.76
CA LEU A 123 3.21 -8.58 -14.31
C LEU A 123 3.42 -8.88 -15.80
N ARG A 124 3.61 -10.16 -16.13
CA ARG A 124 3.63 -10.59 -17.52
C ARG A 124 2.20 -10.51 -18.04
N TYR A 125 1.98 -9.65 -19.03
CA TYR A 125 0.77 -9.69 -19.85
C TYR A 125 0.76 -11.07 -20.52
N GLN A 126 -0.18 -11.93 -20.15
CA GLN A 126 -0.49 -13.10 -20.98
C GLN A 126 -1.56 -12.64 -21.97
N PRO A 127 -1.23 -12.42 -23.25
CA PRO A 127 -2.26 -12.27 -24.26
C PRO A 127 -3.02 -13.60 -24.34
N PHE A 128 -4.34 -13.52 -24.24
CA PHE A 128 -5.23 -14.61 -24.65
C PHE A 128 -5.25 -14.68 -26.18
#